data_AF-A0A7X2M741-F1
#
_entry.id   AF-A0A7X2M741-F1
#
_cell.length_a   1.000
_cell.length_b   1.000
_cell.length_c   1.000
_cell.angle_alpha   90.00
_cell.angle_beta   90.00
_cell.angle_gamma   90.00
#
_symmetry.space_group_name_H-M   'P 1'
#
loop_
_entity.id
_entity.type
_entity.pdbx_description
1 polymer ?
#
loop_
_entity_poly.entity_id
_entity_poly.type
_entity_poly.pdbx_seq_one_letter_code
_entity_poly.pdbx_strand_id
1 'polypeptide(L)'
;MLDTFYKIMTSIPLLRAAAWTGVPLTIILIVLFCLKSHRDERGWKIIGKASIVSFIVLIILANAIAKLGGGLVGNDYEIGYVFWGNTIQLIYDIVLFVEIAAILILRKVE
;
A
#
# COMPACT_ATOMS: atom_id res chain seq x y z
N MET A 1 11.06 -19.45 -7.79
CA MET A 1 10.06 -18.52 -7.20
C MET A 1 10.76 -17.33 -6.55
N LEU A 2 11.74 -17.56 -5.67
CA LEU A 2 12.54 -16.49 -5.03
C LEU A 2 13.32 -15.63 -6.04
N ASP A 3 13.97 -16.25 -7.04
CA ASP A 3 14.63 -15.56 -8.17
C ASP A 3 13.71 -14.61 -8.93
N THR A 4 12.51 -15.07 -9.26
CA THR A 4 11.52 -14.31 -10.02
C THR A 4 11.07 -13.09 -9.22
N PHE A 5 10.79 -13.28 -7.93
CA PHE A 5 10.46 -12.21 -7.01
C PHE A 5 11.59 -11.18 -6.93
N TYR A 6 12.83 -11.63 -6.73
CA TYR A 6 14.00 -10.75 -6.68
C TYR A 6 14.16 -9.91 -7.95
N LYS A 7 14.05 -10.52 -9.14
CA LYS A 7 14.13 -9.81 -10.43
C LYS A 7 13.04 -8.75 -10.60
N ILE A 8 11.81 -9.06 -10.16
CA ILE A 8 10.70 -8.10 -10.21
C ILE A 8 10.99 -6.94 -9.25
N MET A 9 11.37 -7.24 -8.01
CA MET A 9 11.60 -6.23 -6.97
C MET A 9 12.84 -5.38 -7.21
N THR A 10 13.79 -5.82 -8.03
CA THR A 10 14.97 -5.04 -8.44
C THR A 10 14.77 -4.30 -9.76
N SER A 11 13.55 -4.27 -10.29
CA SER A 11 13.28 -3.60 -11.57
C SER A 11 12.97 -2.10 -11.40
N ILE A 12 13.73 -1.27 -12.11
CA ILE A 12 13.51 0.19 -12.18
C ILE A 12 12.17 0.56 -12.84
N PRO A 13 11.72 -0.12 -13.91
CA PRO A 13 10.41 0.17 -14.51
C PRO A 13 9.24 0.00 -13.54
N LEU A 14 9.28 -1.04 -12.69
CA LEU A 14 8.27 -1.24 -11.65
C LEU A 14 8.26 -0.08 -10.66
N LEU A 15 9.44 0.38 -10.23
CA LEU A 15 9.56 1.47 -9.27
C LEU A 15 8.95 2.75 -9.83
N ARG A 16 9.22 3.04 -11.11
CA ARG A 16 8.62 4.20 -11.80
C ARG A 16 7.12 4.05 -11.92
N ALA A 17 6.64 2.88 -12.34
CA ALA A 17 5.20 2.63 -12.49
C ALA A 17 4.47 2.78 -11.14
N ALA A 18 5.00 2.15 -10.09
CA ALA A 18 4.46 2.23 -8.73
C ALA A 18 4.47 3.67 -8.19
N ALA A 19 5.55 4.43 -8.42
CA ALA A 19 5.57 5.84 -8.02
C ALA A 19 4.50 6.67 -8.76
N TRP A 20 4.32 6.43 -10.06
CA TRP A 20 3.29 7.10 -10.87
C TRP A 20 1.86 6.68 -10.50
N THR A 21 1.65 5.47 -9.97
CA THR A 21 0.34 5.03 -9.44
C THR A 21 0.07 5.54 -8.03
N GLY A 22 1.10 5.69 -7.20
CA GLY A 22 0.97 6.25 -5.85
C GLY A 22 0.47 7.69 -5.84
N VAL A 23 0.91 8.53 -6.79
CA VAL A 23 0.48 9.94 -6.89
C VAL A 23 -1.05 10.09 -7.02
N PRO A 24 -1.74 9.51 -8.03
CA PRO A 24 -3.19 9.63 -8.15
C PRO A 24 -3.94 8.99 -6.98
N LEU A 25 -3.46 7.87 -6.42
CA LEU A 25 -4.06 7.27 -5.22
C LEU A 25 -4.04 8.24 -4.05
N THR A 26 -2.91 8.92 -3.83
CA THR A 26 -2.75 9.92 -2.77
C THR A 26 -3.71 11.08 -2.96
N ILE A 27 -3.79 11.61 -4.19
CA ILE A 27 -4.71 12.71 -4.53
C ILE A 27 -6.15 12.31 -4.25
N ILE A 28 -6.56 11.10 -4.65
CA ILE A 28 -7.90 10.57 -4.40
C ILE A 28 -8.18 10.49 -2.89
N LEU A 29 -7.25 9.94 -2.10
CA LEU A 29 -7.44 9.83 -0.64
C LEU A 29 -7.56 11.21 0.02
N ILE A 30 -6.72 12.17 -0.37
CA ILE A 30 -6.80 13.56 0.13
C ILE A 30 -8.16 14.17 -0.21
N VAL A 31 -8.63 14.03 -1.45
CA VAL A 31 -9.96 14.51 -1.85
C VAL A 31 -11.05 13.89 -0.99
N LEU A 32 -10.99 12.56 -0.76
CA LEU A 32 -11.96 11.87 0.10
C LEU A 32 -11.95 12.41 1.54
N PHE A 33 -10.80 12.79 2.10
CA PHE A 33 -10.75 13.40 3.44
C PHE A 33 -11.23 14.85 3.46
N CYS A 34 -10.98 15.63 2.41
CA CYS A 34 -11.31 17.05 2.36
C CYS A 34 -12.75 17.35 1.93
N LEU A 35 -13.46 16.42 1.29
CA LEU A 35 -14.83 16.61 0.84
C LEU A 35 -15.76 16.90 2.03
N LYS A 36 -16.57 17.96 1.91
CA LYS A 36 -17.45 18.45 3.00
C LYS A 36 -18.36 17.36 3.59
N SER A 37 -18.92 16.49 2.74
CA SER A 37 -19.75 15.34 3.14
C SER A 37 -19.02 14.28 4.00
N HIS A 38 -17.67 14.26 3.99
CA HIS A 38 -16.88 13.32 4.78
C HIS A 38 -16.49 13.88 6.16
N ARG A 39 -16.68 15.18 6.39
CA ARG A 39 -16.31 15.84 7.64
C ARG A 39 -17.38 15.78 8.73
N ASP A 40 -18.55 15.24 8.45
CA ASP A 40 -19.60 15.01 9.44
C ASP A 40 -19.26 13.79 10.31
N GLU A 41 -19.82 13.66 11.52
CA GLU A 41 -19.50 12.54 12.44
C GLU A 41 -19.63 11.15 11.80
N ARG A 42 -20.61 10.96 10.92
CA ARG A 42 -20.78 9.73 10.15
C ARG A 42 -19.62 9.48 9.20
N GLY A 43 -19.14 10.52 8.50
CA GLY A 43 -18.00 10.44 7.59
C GLY A 43 -16.70 10.05 8.31
N TRP A 44 -16.46 10.63 9.49
CA TRP A 44 -15.30 10.29 10.34
C TRP A 44 -15.35 8.84 10.84
N LYS A 45 -16.53 8.33 11.22
CA LYS A 45 -16.68 6.92 11.62
C LYS A 45 -16.36 5.97 10.47
N ILE A 46 -16.78 6.30 9.25
CA ILE A 46 -16.47 5.50 8.05
C ILE A 46 -14.97 5.51 7.76
N ILE A 47 -14.34 6.68 7.78
CA ILE A 47 -12.89 6.81 7.59
C ILE A 47 -12.14 6.00 8.65
N GLY A 48 -12.50 6.13 9.93
CA GLY A 48 -11.85 5.38 11.01
C GLY A 48 -11.94 3.86 10.83
N LYS A 49 -13.09 3.33 10.41
CA LYS A 49 -13.24 1.90 10.09
C LYS A 49 -12.38 1.49 8.90
N ALA A 50 -12.36 2.29 7.83
CA ALA A 50 -11.54 2.04 6.66
C ALA A 50 -10.04 2.04 6.99
N SER A 51 -9.58 2.99 7.82
CA SER A 51 -8.18 3.07 8.26
C SER A 51 -7.77 1.87 9.13
N ILE A 52 -8.68 1.30 9.93
CA ILE A 52 -8.40 0.05 10.67
C ILE A 52 -8.17 -1.11 9.69
N VAL A 53 -9.01 -1.23 8.66
CA VAL A 53 -8.87 -2.28 7.64
C VAL A 53 -7.55 -2.13 6.88
N SER A 54 -7.20 -0.92 6.43
CA SER A 54 -5.93 -0.69 5.72
C SER A 54 -4.72 -0.91 6.63
N PHE A 55 -4.82 -0.60 7.92
CA PHE A 55 -3.76 -0.88 8.89
C PHE A 55 -3.53 -2.38 9.11
N ILE A 56 -4.60 -3.19 9.16
CA ILE A 56 -4.46 -4.66 9.22
C ILE A 56 -3.71 -5.18 7.99
N VAL A 57 -4.06 -4.68 6.79
CA VAL A 57 -3.35 -5.04 5.55
C VAL A 57 -1.88 -4.65 5.62
N LEU A 58 -1.55 -3.45 6.12
CA LEU A 58 -0.16 -3.02 6.32
C LEU A 58 0.62 -4.00 7.19
N ILE A 59 0.06 -4.45 8.32
CA ILE A 59 0.70 -5.42 9.21
C ILE A 59 0.98 -6.74 8.48
N ILE A 60 0.01 -7.24 7.73
CA ILE A 60 0.17 -8.50 6.97
C ILE A 60 1.28 -8.35 5.93
N LEU A 61 1.27 -7.27 5.14
CA LEU A 61 2.27 -7.01 4.12
C LEU A 61 3.68 -6.85 4.70
N ALA A 62 3.82 -6.10 5.80
CA ALA A 62 5.11 -5.89 6.47
C ALA A 62 5.73 -7.23 6.92
N ASN A 63 4.92 -8.11 7.53
CA ASN A 63 5.38 -9.43 7.96
C ASN A 63 5.71 -10.35 6.78
N ALA A 64 4.90 -10.33 5.72
CA ALA A 64 5.15 -11.12 4.52
C ALA A 64 6.49 -10.70 3.86
N ILE A 65 6.74 -9.40 3.75
CA ILE A 65 7.96 -8.84 3.17
C ILE A 65 9.17 -9.13 4.06
N ALA A 66 9.04 -9.04 5.38
CA ALA A 66 10.12 -9.41 6.30
C ALA A 66 10.53 -10.89 6.12
N LYS A 67 9.56 -11.80 5.99
CA LYS A 67 9.82 -13.22 5.75
C LYS A 67 10.48 -13.46 4.39
N LEU A 68 10.01 -12.80 3.32
CA LEU A 68 10.60 -12.90 1.99
C LEU A 68 12.01 -12.30 1.93
N GLY A 69 12.22 -11.15 2.56
CA GLY A 69 13.52 -10.49 2.68
C GLY A 69 14.53 -11.36 3.44
N GLY A 70 14.11 -11.97 4.55
CA GLY A 70 14.95 -12.94 5.27
C GLY A 70 15.32 -14.15 4.41
N GLY A 71 14.39 -14.64 3.57
CA GLY A 71 14.67 -15.69 2.60
C GLY A 71 15.68 -15.29 1.53
N LEU A 72 15.63 -14.04 1.04
CA LEU A 72 16.60 -13.52 0.08
C LEU A 72 18.00 -13.40 0.68
N VAL A 73 18.12 -12.82 1.88
CA VAL A 73 19.41 -12.70 2.57
C VAL A 73 20.01 -14.08 2.86
N GLY A 74 19.19 -15.05 3.30
CA GLY A 74 19.64 -16.41 3.58
C GLY A 74 20.07 -17.22 2.33
N ASN A 75 19.85 -16.69 1.12
CA ASN A 75 20.29 -17.29 -0.15
C ASN A 75 21.29 -16.36 -0.89
N ASP A 76 21.99 -15.49 -0.16
CA ASP A 76 23.08 -14.62 -0.65
C ASP A 76 22.66 -13.60 -1.74
N TYR A 77 21.40 -13.16 -1.76
CA TYR A 77 20.96 -12.08 -2.64
C TYR A 77 21.34 -10.71 -2.07
N GLU A 78 21.87 -9.83 -2.91
CA GLU A 78 22.16 -8.43 -2.54
C GLU A 78 20.91 -7.55 -2.58
N ILE A 79 20.53 -7.00 -1.43
CA ILE A 79 19.34 -6.14 -1.33
C ILE A 79 19.73 -4.66 -1.44
N GLY A 80 19.61 -4.12 -2.66
CA GLY A 80 19.91 -2.72 -2.97
C GLY A 80 18.72 -1.75 -2.84
N TYR A 81 18.97 -0.47 -3.12
CA TYR A 81 17.97 0.60 -2.97
C TYR A 81 16.70 0.39 -3.84
N VAL A 82 16.83 -0.20 -5.04
CA VAL A 82 15.68 -0.44 -5.94
C VAL A 82 14.70 -1.43 -5.31
N PHE A 83 15.22 -2.45 -4.62
CA PHE A 83 14.41 -3.43 -3.90
C PHE A 83 13.59 -2.75 -2.80
N TRP A 84 14.26 -1.96 -1.95
CA TRP A 84 13.58 -1.24 -0.86
C TRP A 84 12.61 -0.19 -1.38
N GLY A 85 12.97 0.53 -2.43
CA GLY A 85 12.08 1.48 -3.10
C GLY A 85 10.82 0.81 -3.61
N ASN A 86 10.94 -0.29 -4.35
CA ASN A 86 9.79 -1.05 -4.83
C ASN A 86 8.95 -1.60 -3.68
N THR A 87 9.60 -2.11 -2.64
CA THR A 87 8.93 -2.67 -1.46
C THR A 87 8.07 -1.63 -0.76
N ILE A 88 8.66 -0.48 -0.42
CA ILE A 88 7.96 0.60 0.28
C ILE A 88 6.84 1.17 -0.59
N GLN A 89 7.13 1.40 -1.88
CA GLN A 89 6.14 1.97 -2.81
C GLN A 89 4.94 1.04 -3.01
N LEU A 90 5.17 -0.27 -3.17
CA LEU A 90 4.08 -1.24 -3.33
C LEU A 90 3.25 -1.40 -2.05
N ILE A 91 3.88 -1.43 -0.86
CA ILE A 91 3.15 -1.41 0.41
C ILE A 91 2.25 -0.17 0.47
N TYR A 92 2.84 1.00 0.19
CA TYR A 92 2.13 2.27 0.22
C TYR A 92 0.92 2.28 -0.71
N ASP A 93 1.11 1.93 -1.99
CA ASP A 93 0.06 1.90 -2.99
C ASP A 93 -1.08 0.93 -2.62
N ILE A 94 -0.74 -0.27 -2.12
CA ILE A 94 -1.75 -1.27 -1.70
C ILE A 94 -2.54 -0.74 -0.50
N VAL A 95 -1.88 -0.16 0.49
CA VAL A 95 -2.55 0.38 1.69
C VAL A 95 -3.50 1.52 1.31
N LEU A 96 -3.06 2.45 0.46
CA LEU A 96 -3.93 3.52 -0.06
C LEU A 96 -5.12 2.95 -0.83
N PHE A 97 -4.89 1.98 -1.72
CA PHE A 97 -5.95 1.37 -2.49
C PHE A 97 -7.00 0.70 -1.60
N VAL A 98 -6.55 -0.06 -0.59
CA VAL A 98 -7.45 -0.71 0.38
C VAL A 98 -8.24 0.32 1.17
N GLU A 99 -7.60 1.40 1.63
CA GLU A 99 -8.28 2.46 2.38
C GLU A 99 -9.35 3.15 1.52
N ILE A 100 -9.00 3.53 0.29
CA ILE A 100 -9.94 4.14 -0.67
C ILE A 100 -11.11 3.19 -0.94
N ALA A 101 -10.83 1.92 -1.24
CA ALA A 101 -11.85 0.91 -1.50
C ALA A 101 -12.77 0.72 -0.29
N ALA A 102 -12.22 0.64 0.91
CA ALA A 102 -12.97 0.50 2.15
C ALA A 102 -13.86 1.73 2.41
N ILE A 103 -13.36 2.95 2.23
CA ILE A 103 -14.15 4.19 2.35
C ILE A 103 -15.34 4.15 1.37
N LEU A 104 -15.08 3.81 0.10
CA LEU A 104 -16.11 3.78 -0.94
C LEU A 104 -17.16 2.70 -0.71
N ILE A 105 -16.77 1.52 -0.21
CA ILE A 105 -17.68 0.42 0.11
C ILE A 105 -18.52 0.78 1.33
N LEU A 106 -17.89 1.18 2.45
CA LEU A 106 -18.60 1.51 3.69
C LEU A 106 -19.60 2.65 3.50
N ARG A 107 -19.30 3.63 2.64
CA ARG A 107 -20.25 4.69 2.27
C ARG A 107 -21.50 4.23 1.54
N LYS A 108 -21.42 3.12 0.80
CA LYS A 108 -22.57 2.56 0.09
C LYS A 108 -23.44 1.71 1.01
N VAL A 109 -22.84 1.14 2.05
CA VAL A 109 -23.50 0.19 2.95
C VAL A 109 -24.06 0.87 4.20
N GLU A 110 -23.34 1.86 4.75
CA GLU A 110 -23.73 2.63 5.95
C GLU A 110 -24.32 3.97 5.56
#